data_AF-A0A1T4VTI8-F1
#
_entry.id   AF-A0A1T4VTI8-F1
#
_cell.length_a   1.000
_cell.length_b   1.000
_cell.length_c   1.000
_cell.angle_alpha   90.00
_cell.angle_beta   90.00
_cell.angle_gamma   90.00
#
_symmetry.space_group_name_H-M   'P 1'
#
loop_
_entity.id
_entity.type
_entity.pdbx_description
1 polymer ?
#
loop_
_entity_poly.entity_id
_entity_poly.type
_entity_poly.pdbx_seq_one_letter_code
_entity_poly.pdbx_strand_id
1 'polypeptide(L)'
;MKLCKHLFTVFTVTGLSLTLGACREMPSHPVSGTGNTPPPHQTTSTEDAQFVKKLSELQARHPQQEAQAAIARGERYFLCNAGRSRSVPGLTAEVYAKASQHCATQCLDGVTDALYGEHHAKYLSVALAYSAQWNQVMISACD
;
A
#
# COMPACT_ATOMS: atom_id res chain seq x y z
N MET A 1 35.38 48.25 -8.24
CA MET A 1 34.89 49.41 -7.46
C MET A 1 33.42 49.16 -7.12
N LYS A 2 33.09 49.20 -5.81
CA LYS A 2 31.82 49.59 -5.13
C LYS A 2 30.48 49.35 -5.88
N LEU A 3 29.39 48.84 -5.30
CA LEU A 3 28.93 48.92 -3.91
C LEU A 3 27.76 47.94 -3.69
N CYS A 4 27.72 47.41 -2.48
CA CYS A 4 26.70 46.60 -1.85
C CYS A 4 25.31 47.28 -1.80
N LYS A 5 24.22 46.50 -1.89
CA LYS A 5 22.92 46.85 -1.29
C LYS A 5 22.21 45.58 -0.82
N HIS A 6 22.43 45.25 0.45
CA HIS A 6 21.57 44.37 1.22
C HIS A 6 20.23 45.06 1.47
N LEU A 7 19.14 44.38 1.13
CA LEU A 7 17.81 44.73 1.62
C LEU A 7 17.38 43.64 2.60
N PHE A 8 17.66 43.88 3.87
CA PHE A 8 17.06 43.16 4.99
C PHE A 8 15.57 43.52 5.03
N THR A 9 14.69 42.54 4.81
CA THR A 9 13.27 42.70 5.12
C THR A 9 12.96 41.83 6.33
N VAL A 10 12.83 42.51 7.47
CA VAL A 10 12.36 41.98 8.74
C VAL A 10 10.85 41.77 8.62
N PHE A 11 10.38 40.53 8.68
CA PHE A 11 8.96 40.25 8.90
C PHE A 11 8.75 39.76 10.33
N THR A 12 8.02 40.63 11.03
CA THR A 12 7.39 40.52 12.34
C THR A 12 6.90 39.14 12.75
N VAL A 13 7.37 38.73 13.93
CA VAL A 13 6.84 37.62 14.74
C VAL A 13 5.45 37.99 15.24
N THR A 14 4.40 37.37 14.70
CA THR A 14 3.06 37.37 15.31
C THR A 14 2.89 36.07 16.10
N GLY A 15 2.81 36.22 17.42
CA GLY A 15 2.63 35.13 18.36
C GLY A 15 1.33 34.37 18.15
N LEU A 16 1.44 33.06 18.01
CA LEU A 16 0.32 32.13 18.03
C LEU A 16 0.15 31.64 19.47
N SER A 17 -0.94 32.08 20.11
CA SER A 17 -1.32 31.68 21.46
C SER A 17 -1.55 30.17 21.53
N LEU A 18 -0.71 29.46 22.27
CA LEU A 18 -0.92 28.08 22.68
C LEU A 18 -2.01 28.06 23.76
N THR A 19 -3.26 27.84 23.36
CA THR A 19 -4.31 27.47 24.31
C THR A 19 -4.02 26.05 24.79
N LEU A 20 -3.62 25.91 26.05
CA LEU A 20 -3.62 24.63 26.76
C LEU A 20 -5.06 24.09 26.78
N GLY A 21 -5.32 23.08 25.96
CA GLY A 21 -6.51 22.25 26.11
C GLY A 21 -6.40 21.44 27.40
N ALA A 22 -7.25 21.75 28.37
CA ALA A 22 -7.41 20.95 29.57
C ALA A 22 -7.91 19.54 29.17
N CYS A 23 -7.18 18.50 29.57
CA CYS A 23 -7.69 17.14 29.54
C CYS A 23 -8.94 17.08 30.43
N ARG A 24 -10.12 16.91 29.82
CA ARG A 24 -11.31 16.46 30.55
C ARG A 24 -11.13 14.98 30.82
N GLU A 25 -10.94 14.64 32.10
CA GLU A 25 -11.15 13.29 32.63
C GLU A 25 -12.55 12.83 32.19
N MET A 26 -12.62 11.78 31.36
CA MET A 26 -13.89 11.17 31.00
C MET A 26 -14.39 10.33 32.18
N PRO A 27 -15.68 10.42 32.57
CA PRO A 27 -16.27 9.51 33.53
C PRO A 27 -16.23 8.09 32.96
N SER A 28 -15.48 7.21 33.60
CA SER A 28 -15.54 5.77 33.37
C SER A 28 -16.88 5.25 33.90
N HIS A 29 -17.88 5.17 33.03
CA HIS A 29 -19.07 4.38 33.30
C HIS A 29 -18.71 2.89 33.16
N PRO A 30 -18.87 2.05 34.20
CA PRO A 30 -18.80 0.61 34.01
C PRO A 30 -20.03 0.18 33.22
N VAL A 31 -19.84 -0.19 31.96
CA VAL A 31 -20.90 -0.86 31.17
C VAL A 31 -21.00 -2.28 31.71
N SER A 32 -21.88 -2.47 32.70
CA SER A 32 -22.53 -3.75 32.95
C SER A 32 -23.50 -3.99 31.79
N GLY A 33 -22.97 -4.60 30.73
CA GLY A 33 -23.73 -5.02 29.55
C GLY A 33 -23.46 -6.49 29.30
N THR A 34 -24.43 -7.33 29.66
CA THR A 34 -24.55 -8.72 29.21
C THR A 34 -24.74 -8.71 27.70
N GLY A 35 -23.65 -8.71 26.95
CA GLY A 35 -23.65 -8.71 25.49
C GLY A 35 -22.62 -9.72 25.02
N ASN A 36 -23.07 -10.70 24.25
CA ASN A 36 -22.21 -11.67 23.57
C ASN A 36 -21.28 -10.92 22.61
N THR A 37 -20.10 -10.51 23.07
CA THR A 37 -19.00 -10.11 22.19
C THR A 37 -18.41 -11.40 21.63
N PRO A 38 -18.50 -11.66 20.31
CA PRO A 38 -17.77 -12.78 19.72
C PRO A 38 -16.28 -12.57 20.03
N PRO A 39 -15.54 -13.61 20.44
CA PRO A 39 -14.10 -13.48 20.63
C PRO A 39 -13.47 -12.96 19.32
N PRO A 40 -12.44 -12.09 19.40
CA PRO A 40 -11.83 -11.40 18.25
C PRO A 40 -11.11 -12.32 17.24
N HIS A 41 -11.35 -13.63 17.28
CA HIS A 41 -10.63 -14.65 16.52
C HIS A 41 -11.49 -15.51 15.60
N GLN A 42 -12.82 -15.36 15.58
CA GLN A 42 -13.68 -16.24 14.77
C GLN A 42 -13.86 -15.76 13.32
N THR A 43 -13.81 -14.45 13.07
CA THR A 43 -13.96 -13.87 11.73
C THR A 43 -12.72 -14.07 10.87
N THR A 44 -11.52 -13.89 11.46
CA THR A 44 -10.23 -13.97 10.75
C THR A 44 -9.91 -15.37 10.23
N SER A 45 -10.37 -16.42 10.91
CA SER A 45 -10.18 -17.82 10.48
C SER A 45 -10.91 -18.13 9.17
N THR A 46 -12.15 -17.63 9.02
CA THR A 46 -12.93 -17.82 7.79
C THR A 46 -12.34 -17.01 6.63
N GLU A 47 -11.90 -15.78 6.91
CA GLU A 47 -11.24 -14.93 5.93
C GLU A 47 -9.85 -15.45 5.52
N ASP A 48 -9.08 -16.07 6.43
CA ASP A 48 -7.77 -16.65 6.11
C ASP A 48 -7.90 -17.91 5.24
N ALA A 49 -8.91 -18.76 5.51
CA ALA A 49 -9.12 -20.01 4.79
C ALA A 49 -9.31 -19.82 3.27
N GLN A 50 -9.89 -18.69 2.84
CA GLN A 50 -10.06 -18.41 1.40
C GLN A 50 -8.72 -18.27 0.65
N PHE A 51 -7.64 -17.91 1.36
CA PHE A 51 -6.32 -17.72 0.76
C PHE A 51 -5.62 -19.03 0.42
N VAL A 52 -6.09 -20.18 0.93
CA VAL A 52 -5.60 -21.50 0.48
C VAL A 52 -5.81 -21.66 -1.03
N LYS A 53 -7.03 -21.38 -1.49
CA LYS A 53 -7.37 -21.48 -2.92
C LYS A 53 -6.64 -20.41 -3.74
N LYS A 54 -6.68 -19.15 -3.30
CA LYS A 54 -6.01 -18.03 -4.00
C LYS A 54 -4.51 -18.25 -4.14
N LEU A 55 -3.86 -18.79 -3.10
CA LEU A 55 -2.44 -19.14 -3.13
C LEU A 55 -2.17 -20.21 -4.18
N SER A 56 -2.92 -21.31 -4.18
CA SER A 56 -2.76 -22.38 -5.17
C SER A 56 -2.97 -21.88 -6.59
N GLU A 57 -3.97 -21.02 -6.81
CA GLU A 57 -4.25 -20.43 -8.13
C GLU A 57 -3.10 -19.52 -8.58
N LEU A 58 -2.61 -18.64 -7.70
CA LEU A 58 -1.52 -17.72 -8.03
C LEU A 58 -0.21 -18.45 -8.28
N GLN A 59 0.09 -19.53 -7.54
CA GLN A 59 1.29 -20.34 -7.72
C GLN A 59 1.30 -21.11 -9.05
N ALA A 60 0.14 -21.40 -9.62
CA ALA A 60 0.02 -22.06 -10.92
C ALA A 60 0.20 -21.09 -12.11
N ARG A 61 0.27 -19.77 -11.85
CA ARG A 61 0.37 -18.73 -12.87
C ARG A 61 1.82 -18.39 -13.23
N HIS A 62 2.01 -17.74 -14.37
CA HIS A 62 3.33 -17.43 -14.92
C HIS A 62 3.47 -15.92 -15.20
N PRO A 63 3.91 -15.12 -14.22
CA PRO A 63 3.81 -13.64 -14.29
C PRO A 63 4.52 -13.03 -15.49
N GLN A 64 5.68 -13.55 -15.89
CA GLN A 64 6.41 -13.02 -17.04
C GLN A 64 5.69 -13.28 -18.37
N GLN A 65 5.17 -14.49 -18.56
CA GLN A 65 4.43 -14.88 -19.77
C GLN A 65 3.09 -14.15 -19.84
N GLU A 66 2.40 -14.04 -18.72
CA GLU A 66 1.14 -13.30 -18.65
C GLU A 66 1.34 -11.81 -18.90
N ALA A 67 2.42 -11.21 -18.38
CA ALA A 67 2.77 -9.82 -18.68
C ALA A 67 3.08 -9.62 -20.17
N GLN A 68 3.83 -10.53 -20.81
CA GLN A 68 4.06 -10.50 -22.25
C GLN A 68 2.75 -10.61 -23.05
N ALA A 69 1.84 -11.49 -22.63
CA ALA A 69 0.54 -11.63 -23.26
C ALA A 69 -0.34 -10.39 -23.08
N ALA A 70 -0.31 -9.76 -21.89
CA ALA A 70 -1.00 -8.50 -21.62
C ALA A 70 -0.46 -7.37 -22.52
N ILE A 71 0.86 -7.25 -22.61
CA ILE A 71 1.53 -6.32 -23.53
C ILE A 71 1.06 -6.54 -24.98
N ALA A 72 1.00 -7.79 -25.43
CA ALA A 72 0.54 -8.12 -26.79
C ALA A 72 -0.94 -7.76 -27.03
N ARG A 73 -1.77 -7.71 -25.98
CA ARG A 73 -3.17 -7.24 -26.03
C ARG A 73 -3.31 -5.72 -25.90
N GLY A 74 -2.21 -4.99 -25.74
CA GLY A 74 -2.22 -3.54 -25.50
C GLY A 74 -2.54 -3.14 -24.05
N GLU A 75 -2.53 -4.09 -23.12
CA GLU A 75 -2.71 -3.82 -21.70
C GLU A 75 -1.39 -3.29 -21.10
N ARG A 76 -1.52 -2.25 -20.29
CA ARG A 76 -0.39 -1.46 -19.76
C ARG A 76 -0.66 -1.09 -18.31
N TYR A 77 -0.19 -1.92 -17.39
CA TYR A 77 -0.35 -1.66 -15.96
C TYR A 77 0.69 -2.37 -15.09
N PHE A 78 1.10 -1.71 -14.01
CA PHE A 78 1.91 -2.30 -12.97
C PHE A 78 1.05 -2.96 -11.89
N LEU A 79 1.58 -4.04 -11.31
CA LEU A 79 1.04 -4.69 -10.14
C LEU A 79 1.62 -4.10 -8.86
N CYS A 80 0.74 -3.77 -7.92
CA CYS A 80 1.05 -3.11 -6.67
C CYS A 80 1.13 -4.09 -5.49
N ASN A 81 1.90 -3.72 -4.48
CA ASN A 81 1.69 -4.16 -3.11
C ASN A 81 0.98 -3.06 -2.31
N ALA A 82 -0.11 -3.39 -1.63
CA ALA A 82 -0.95 -2.45 -0.90
C ALA A 82 -0.80 -2.61 0.62
N GLY A 83 0.43 -2.44 1.13
CA GLY A 83 0.68 -2.36 2.57
C GLY A 83 0.41 -0.96 3.14
N ARG A 84 1.11 -0.59 4.23
CA ARG A 84 1.04 0.78 4.81
C ARG A 84 1.31 1.90 3.80
N SER A 85 2.07 1.60 2.76
CA SER A 85 2.17 2.41 1.56
C SER A 85 2.02 1.51 0.34
N ARG A 86 1.50 2.08 -0.75
CA ARG A 86 1.49 1.39 -2.04
C ARG A 86 2.90 1.38 -2.60
N SER A 87 3.40 0.21 -2.96
CA SER A 87 4.65 0.04 -3.70
C SER A 87 4.42 -0.74 -4.99
N VAL A 88 5.38 -0.67 -5.92
CA VAL A 88 5.39 -1.43 -7.17
C VAL A 88 6.60 -2.35 -7.13
N PRO A 89 6.43 -3.62 -6.69
CA PRO A 89 7.53 -4.55 -6.51
C PRO A 89 8.34 -4.74 -7.80
N GLY A 90 9.63 -5.02 -7.68
CA GLY A 90 10.51 -5.27 -8.82
C GLY A 90 11.02 -4.01 -9.54
N LEU A 91 10.51 -2.82 -9.21
CA LEU A 91 11.00 -1.54 -9.73
C LEU A 91 11.53 -0.67 -8.58
N THR A 92 12.53 0.18 -8.86
CA THR A 92 12.91 1.24 -7.91
C THR A 92 11.89 2.38 -7.94
N ALA A 93 11.89 3.20 -6.89
CA ALA A 93 11.01 4.37 -6.84
C ALA A 93 11.28 5.34 -7.99
N GLU A 94 12.55 5.55 -8.37
CA GLU A 94 12.92 6.43 -9.48
C GLU A 94 12.44 5.90 -10.83
N VAL A 95 12.56 4.59 -11.07
CA VAL A 95 12.09 3.95 -12.30
C VAL A 95 10.57 4.06 -12.39
N TYR A 96 9.86 3.69 -11.32
CA TYR A 96 8.41 3.78 -11.29
C TYR A 96 7.92 5.23 -11.43
N ALA A 97 8.56 6.21 -10.79
CA ALA A 97 8.17 7.61 -10.89
C ALA A 97 8.16 8.12 -12.34
N LYS A 98 9.12 7.67 -13.16
CA LYS A 98 9.19 8.01 -14.59
C LYS A 98 8.09 7.29 -15.39
N ALA A 99 7.95 5.98 -15.23
CA ALA A 99 7.02 5.15 -16.01
C ALA A 99 5.55 5.29 -15.60
N SER A 100 5.27 5.78 -14.38
CA SER A 100 3.90 5.91 -13.84
C SER A 100 3.00 6.87 -14.62
N GLN A 101 3.58 7.70 -15.48
CA GLN A 101 2.83 8.59 -16.37
C GLN A 101 2.16 7.84 -17.54
N HIS A 102 2.67 6.66 -17.92
CA HIS A 102 2.20 5.89 -19.07
C HIS A 102 1.45 4.62 -18.68
N CYS A 103 1.66 4.11 -17.47
CA CYS A 103 1.03 2.89 -16.99
C CYS A 103 0.33 3.10 -15.65
N ALA A 104 -0.93 2.68 -15.60
CA ALA A 104 -1.71 2.66 -14.38
C ALA A 104 -1.16 1.59 -13.40
N THR A 105 -1.53 1.71 -12.13
CA THR A 105 -1.19 0.72 -11.11
C THR A 105 -2.45 0.03 -10.60
N GLN A 106 -2.42 -1.29 -10.56
CA GLN A 106 -3.49 -2.16 -10.08
C GLN A 106 -2.91 -3.13 -9.05
N CYS A 107 -3.73 -3.65 -8.14
CA CYS A 107 -3.25 -4.58 -7.11
C CYS A 107 -3.95 -5.93 -7.31
N LEU A 108 -3.24 -7.02 -7.02
CA LEU A 108 -3.87 -8.34 -6.98
C LEU A 108 -4.92 -8.35 -5.85
N ASP A 109 -6.03 -9.05 -6.08
CA ASP A 109 -7.06 -9.18 -5.07
C ASP A 109 -6.52 -9.83 -3.79
N GLY A 110 -6.95 -9.35 -2.63
CA GLY A 110 -6.45 -9.80 -1.34
C GLY A 110 -5.04 -9.30 -0.98
N VAL A 111 -4.38 -8.49 -1.81
CA VAL A 111 -3.17 -7.78 -1.37
C VAL A 111 -3.60 -6.54 -0.57
N THR A 112 -3.37 -6.56 0.75
CA THR A 112 -3.80 -5.50 1.67
C THR A 112 -2.76 -5.26 2.77
N ASP A 113 -2.99 -4.25 3.62
CA ASP A 113 -2.16 -3.93 4.78
C ASP A 113 -2.54 -4.74 6.03
N ALA A 114 -3.72 -5.38 6.01
CA ALA A 114 -4.19 -6.28 7.05
C ALA A 114 -3.66 -7.70 6.83
N LEU A 115 -3.36 -8.39 7.93
CA LEU A 115 -3.00 -9.80 7.92
C LEU A 115 -4.09 -10.62 8.63
N TYR A 116 -4.65 -11.61 7.94
CA TYR A 116 -5.76 -12.41 8.45
C TYR A 116 -5.30 -13.71 9.11
N GLY A 117 -4.18 -14.26 8.66
CA GLY A 117 -3.61 -15.48 9.20
C GLY A 117 -2.43 -15.98 8.36
N GLU A 118 -2.07 -17.25 8.56
CA GLU A 118 -0.89 -17.86 7.95
C GLU A 118 -1.07 -18.06 6.44
N HIS A 119 -2.27 -18.42 5.99
CA HIS A 119 -2.54 -18.62 4.57
C HIS A 119 -2.47 -17.30 3.80
N HIS A 120 -3.03 -16.24 4.36
CA HIS A 120 -2.92 -14.89 3.82
C HIS A 120 -1.46 -14.41 3.81
N ALA A 121 -0.68 -14.68 4.86
CA ALA A 121 0.75 -14.34 4.89
C ALA A 121 1.53 -14.98 3.73
N LYS A 122 1.29 -16.28 3.49
CA LYS A 122 1.90 -17.02 2.37
C LYS A 122 1.45 -16.46 1.03
N TYR A 123 0.17 -16.13 0.88
CA TYR A 123 -0.36 -15.49 -0.32
C TYR A 123 0.31 -14.15 -0.60
N LEU A 124 0.43 -13.26 0.38
CA LEU A 124 1.07 -11.95 0.21
C LEU A 124 2.53 -12.07 -0.24
N SER A 125 3.27 -13.04 0.33
CA SER A 125 4.65 -13.31 -0.07
C SER A 125 4.75 -13.72 -1.55
N VAL A 126 3.88 -14.64 -2.00
CA VAL A 126 3.84 -15.06 -3.41
C VAL A 126 3.35 -13.94 -4.33
N ALA A 127 2.35 -13.16 -3.90
CA ALA A 127 1.83 -12.01 -4.64
C ALA A 127 2.90 -10.93 -4.85
N LEU A 128 3.74 -10.69 -3.84
CA LEU A 128 4.88 -9.77 -3.96
C LEU A 128 5.87 -10.23 -5.04
N ALA A 129 6.25 -11.51 -5.00
CA ALA A 129 7.17 -12.10 -5.98
C ALA A 129 6.58 -12.11 -7.40
N TYR A 130 5.30 -12.49 -7.52
CA TYR A 130 4.55 -12.46 -8.78
C TYR A 130 4.54 -11.06 -9.39
N SER A 131 4.20 -10.05 -8.57
CA SER A 131 4.14 -8.65 -9.00
C SER A 131 5.50 -8.15 -9.44
N ALA A 132 6.57 -8.51 -8.74
CA ALA A 132 7.94 -8.12 -9.11
C ALA A 132 8.33 -8.64 -10.50
N GLN A 133 8.05 -9.92 -10.78
CA GLN A 133 8.36 -10.52 -12.08
C GLN A 133 7.48 -9.96 -13.21
N TRP A 134 6.20 -9.69 -12.94
CA TRP A 134 5.30 -9.02 -13.88
C TRP A 134 5.83 -7.62 -14.24
N ASN A 135 6.16 -6.81 -13.22
CA ASN A 135 6.55 -5.41 -13.41
C ASN A 135 7.89 -5.28 -14.14
N GLN A 136 8.82 -6.21 -13.93
CA GLN A 136 10.09 -6.24 -14.66
C GLN A 136 9.92 -6.47 -16.16
N VAL A 137 8.86 -7.16 -16.59
CA VAL A 137 8.53 -7.30 -18.01
C VAL A 137 7.77 -6.06 -18.49
N MET A 138 6.78 -5.63 -17.71
CA MET A 138 5.88 -4.53 -18.08
C MET A 138 6.59 -3.17 -18.22
N ILE A 139 7.71 -2.94 -17.52
CA ILE A 139 8.43 -1.66 -17.60
C ILE A 139 8.84 -1.30 -19.03
N SER A 140 9.28 -2.28 -19.82
CA SER A 140 9.66 -2.09 -21.24
C SER A 140 8.53 -1.58 -22.14
N ALA A 141 7.30 -1.69 -21.64
CA ALA A 141 6.07 -1.32 -22.28
C ALA A 141 5.52 0.02 -21.76
N CYS A 142 6.05 0.53 -20.65
CA CYS A 142 5.57 1.69 -19.89
C CYS A 142 6.54 2.88 -19.90
N ASP A 143 7.64 2.77 -20.64
CA ASP A 143 8.63 3.84 -20.81
C ASP A 143 8.17 4.90 -21.82
#